data_AF-A0A0F9Q5B2-F1
#
_entry.id   AF-A0A0F9Q5B2-F1
#
_cell.length_a   1.000
_cell.length_b   1.000
_cell.length_c   1.000
_cell.angle_alpha   90.00
_cell.angle_beta   90.00
_cell.angle_gamma   90.00
#
_symmetry.space_group_name_H-M   'P 1'
#
loop_
_entity.id
_entity.type
_entity.pdbx_description
1 polymer ?
#
loop_
_entity_poly.entity_id
_entity_poly.type
_entity_poly.pdbx_seq_one_letter_code
_entity_poly.pdbx_strand_id
1 'polypeptide(L)'
;MIIMKRKIYLLAALIFIGTLSYAQSESVETTEKVLDLHQRLEEAEKDATQAEDARKKARKEEKKAEKREQKLGKLTEDIADLKEDIKDGEEEVRDLEEELQEGKSKGELSPNDIMELNEDILDEKKDILKDKRKLSKLHQKL
;
A
#
# COMPACT_ATOMS: atom_id res chain seq x y z
N MET A 1 -66.19 -49.23 -46.80
CA MET A 1 -65.54 -49.34 -45.47
C MET A 1 -64.06 -48.88 -45.45
N ILE A 2 -63.30 -49.04 -46.54
CA ILE A 2 -61.85 -48.68 -46.61
C ILE A 2 -61.58 -47.17 -46.51
N ILE A 3 -62.42 -46.33 -47.14
CA ILE A 3 -62.28 -44.86 -47.14
C ILE A 3 -62.46 -44.28 -45.73
N MET A 4 -63.39 -44.84 -44.94
CA MET A 4 -63.67 -44.40 -43.57
C MET A 4 -62.51 -44.73 -42.62
N LYS A 5 -61.90 -45.91 -42.76
CA LYS A 5 -60.70 -46.30 -42.00
C LYS A 5 -59.50 -45.39 -42.32
N ARG A 6 -59.27 -45.05 -43.59
CA ARG A 6 -58.20 -44.09 -43.99
C ARG A 6 -58.36 -42.70 -43.37
N LYS A 7 -59.60 -42.18 -43.29
CA LYS A 7 -59.88 -40.88 -42.65
C LYS A 7 -59.62 -40.91 -41.14
N ILE A 8 -59.92 -42.03 -40.48
CA ILE A 8 -59.64 -42.22 -39.05
C ILE A 8 -58.13 -42.28 -38.77
N TYR A 9 -57.35 -42.98 -39.60
CA TYR A 9 -55.89 -43.00 -39.48
C TYR A 9 -55.27 -41.61 -39.73
N LEU A 10 -55.80 -40.86 -40.70
CA LEU A 10 -55.38 -39.47 -40.94
C LEU A 10 -55.67 -38.57 -39.75
N LEU A 11 -56.84 -38.70 -39.12
CA LEU A 11 -57.19 -37.93 -37.93
C LEU A 11 -56.29 -38.28 -36.74
N ALA A 12 -56.01 -39.56 -36.52
CA ALA A 12 -55.13 -40.03 -35.45
C ALA A 12 -53.68 -39.56 -35.64
N ALA A 13 -53.17 -39.56 -36.88
CA ALA A 13 -51.84 -39.03 -37.18
C ALA A 13 -51.74 -37.52 -36.93
N LEU A 14 -52.78 -36.76 -37.25
CA LEU A 14 -52.82 -35.31 -37.05
C LEU A 14 -52.84 -34.93 -35.56
N ILE A 15 -53.56 -35.70 -34.74
CA ILE A 15 -53.58 -35.55 -33.28
C ILE A 15 -52.19 -35.86 -32.68
N PHE A 16 -51.53 -36.92 -33.16
CA PHE A 16 -50.21 -37.32 -32.64
C PHE A 16 -49.09 -36.34 -33.02
N ILE A 17 -49.16 -35.71 -34.20
CA ILE A 17 -48.22 -34.65 -34.61
C ILE A 17 -48.44 -33.36 -33.80
N GLY A 18 -49.69 -33.05 -33.46
CA GLY A 18 -50.05 -31.91 -32.62
C GLY A 18 -49.51 -32.02 -31.20
N THR A 19 -49.57 -33.21 -30.58
CA THR A 19 -49.06 -33.41 -29.22
C THR A 19 -47.54 -33.47 -29.15
N LEU A 20 -46.86 -34.01 -30.18
CA LEU A 20 -45.39 -34.00 -30.25
C LEU A 20 -44.83 -32.58 -30.39
N SER A 21 -45.52 -31.71 -31.14
CA SER A 21 -45.10 -30.31 -31.35
C SER A 21 -45.20 -29.48 -30.06
N TYR A 22 -46.23 -29.71 -29.24
CA TYR A 22 -46.40 -29.02 -27.95
C TYR A 22 -45.35 -29.43 -26.91
N ALA A 23 -44.97 -30.71 -26.86
CA ALA A 23 -43.91 -31.19 -25.95
C ALA A 23 -42.51 -30.70 -26.37
N GLN A 24 -42.29 -30.47 -27.66
CA GLN A 24 -41.03 -29.93 -28.18
C GLN A 24 -40.92 -28.41 -27.97
N SER A 25 -42.01 -27.64 -28.05
CA SER A 25 -41.98 -26.20 -27.77
C SER A 25 -41.70 -25.86 -26.30
N GLU A 26 -42.25 -26.64 -25.35
CA GLU A 26 -42.06 -26.38 -23.92
C GLU A 26 -40.64 -26.73 -23.44
N SER A 27 -40.03 -27.77 -24.03
CA SER A 27 -38.64 -28.17 -23.77
C SER A 27 -37.60 -27.25 -24.41
N VAL A 28 -37.90 -26.62 -25.56
CA VAL A 28 -37.03 -25.62 -26.20
C VAL A 28 -37.05 -24.29 -25.43
N GLU A 29 -38.22 -23.78 -25.02
CA GLU A 29 -38.31 -22.55 -24.21
C GLU A 29 -37.59 -22.67 -22.85
N THR A 30 -37.66 -23.83 -22.20
CA THR A 30 -36.93 -24.07 -20.95
C THR A 30 -35.43 -24.17 -21.17
N THR A 31 -34.99 -24.76 -22.29
CA THR A 31 -33.56 -24.84 -22.64
C THR A 31 -32.95 -23.47 -22.95
N GLU A 32 -33.65 -22.60 -23.68
CA GLU A 32 -33.19 -21.23 -23.96
C GLU A 32 -33.09 -20.37 -22.69
N LYS A 33 -34.09 -20.47 -21.79
CA LYS A 33 -34.06 -19.77 -20.50
C LYS A 33 -32.90 -20.25 -19.61
N VAL A 34 -32.58 -21.54 -19.62
CA VAL A 34 -31.43 -22.09 -18.87
C VAL A 34 -30.10 -21.61 -19.46
N LEU A 35 -29.99 -21.52 -20.79
CA LEU A 35 -28.80 -20.99 -21.46
C LEU A 35 -28.58 -19.50 -21.17
N ASP A 36 -29.63 -18.68 -21.25
CA ASP A 36 -29.59 -17.24 -20.90
C ASP A 36 -29.22 -17.02 -19.43
N LEU A 37 -29.80 -17.80 -18.51
CA LEU A 37 -29.41 -17.75 -17.09
C LEU A 37 -27.95 -18.16 -16.86
N HIS A 38 -27.46 -19.18 -17.56
CA HIS A 38 -26.08 -19.62 -17.42
C HIS A 38 -25.09 -18.57 -17.95
N GLN A 39 -25.40 -17.94 -19.09
CA GLN A 39 -24.58 -16.87 -19.65
C GLN A 39 -24.56 -15.64 -18.72
N ARG A 40 -25.71 -15.25 -18.15
CA ARG A 40 -25.79 -14.16 -17.18
C ARG A 40 -25.01 -14.46 -15.89
N LEU A 41 -25.02 -15.72 -15.43
CA LEU A 41 -24.22 -16.13 -14.28
C LEU A 41 -22.71 -16.08 -14.60
N GLU A 42 -22.30 -16.53 -15.77
CA GLU A 42 -20.89 -16.46 -16.19
C GLU A 42 -20.41 -15.01 -16.35
N GLU A 43 -21.23 -14.13 -16.92
CA GLU A 43 -20.96 -12.69 -17.00
C GLU A 43 -20.89 -12.06 -15.61
N ALA A 44 -21.83 -12.37 -14.72
CA ALA A 44 -21.81 -11.89 -13.34
C ALA A 44 -20.59 -12.39 -12.55
N GLU A 45 -20.14 -13.64 -12.77
CA GLU A 45 -18.92 -14.18 -12.17
C GLU A 45 -17.66 -13.49 -12.71
N LYS A 46 -17.59 -13.24 -14.03
CA LYS A 46 -16.49 -12.47 -14.64
C LYS A 46 -16.45 -11.04 -14.10
N ASP A 47 -17.60 -10.39 -13.99
CA ASP A 47 -17.67 -9.03 -13.45
C ASP A 47 -17.30 -9.00 -11.96
N ALA A 48 -17.74 -9.98 -11.18
CA ALA A 48 -17.39 -10.10 -9.76
C ALA A 48 -15.88 -10.33 -9.56
N THR A 49 -15.27 -11.21 -10.37
CA THR A 49 -13.82 -11.48 -10.31
C THR A 49 -13.01 -10.25 -10.74
N GLN A 50 -13.41 -9.56 -11.81
CA GLN A 50 -12.76 -8.31 -12.24
C GLN A 50 -12.87 -7.22 -11.17
N ALA A 51 -14.04 -7.06 -10.55
CA ALA A 51 -14.25 -6.11 -9.47
C ALA A 51 -13.40 -6.45 -8.24
N GLU A 52 -13.27 -7.73 -7.88
CA GLU A 52 -12.42 -8.18 -6.78
C GLU A 52 -10.94 -7.90 -7.08
N ASP A 53 -10.47 -8.18 -8.28
CA ASP A 53 -9.10 -7.93 -8.71
C ASP A 53 -8.78 -6.43 -8.74
N ALA A 54 -9.71 -5.60 -9.22
CA ALA A 54 -9.58 -4.15 -9.19
C ALA A 54 -9.48 -3.63 -7.74
N ARG A 55 -10.34 -4.11 -6.83
CA ARG A 55 -10.27 -3.77 -5.40
C ARG A 55 -8.95 -4.21 -4.77
N LYS A 56 -8.47 -5.42 -5.09
CA LYS A 56 -7.17 -5.92 -4.61
C LYS A 56 -6.00 -5.07 -5.10
N LYS A 57 -6.02 -4.62 -6.36
CA LYS A 57 -4.99 -3.73 -6.92
C LYS A 57 -5.01 -2.36 -6.23
N ALA A 58 -6.18 -1.73 -6.14
CA ALA A 58 -6.35 -0.45 -5.45
C ALA A 58 -5.85 -0.49 -3.99
N ARG A 59 -6.26 -1.52 -3.23
CA ARG A 59 -5.80 -1.69 -1.84
C ARG A 59 -4.28 -1.92 -1.72
N LYS A 60 -3.67 -2.61 -2.69
CA LYS A 60 -2.21 -2.78 -2.72
C LYS A 60 -1.49 -1.47 -3.00
N GLU A 61 -2.04 -0.63 -3.86
CA GLU A 61 -1.48 0.69 -4.19
C GLU A 61 -1.62 1.66 -3.02
N GLU A 62 -2.80 1.72 -2.39
CA GLU A 62 -3.05 2.48 -1.17
C GLU A 62 -2.05 2.09 -0.06
N LYS A 63 -1.90 0.80 0.21
CA LYS A 63 -0.94 0.30 1.21
C LYS A 63 0.52 0.61 0.84
N LYS A 64 0.86 0.72 -0.45
CA LYS A 64 2.21 1.13 -0.88
C LYS A 64 2.40 2.63 -0.68
N ALA A 65 1.38 3.44 -0.95
CA ALA A 65 1.41 4.89 -0.74
C ALA A 65 1.54 5.20 0.76
N GLU A 66 0.72 4.61 1.61
CA GLU A 66 0.76 4.75 3.07
C GLU A 66 2.16 4.39 3.62
N LYS A 67 2.74 3.28 3.16
CA LYS A 67 4.11 2.89 3.56
C LYS A 67 5.18 3.87 3.11
N ARG A 68 5.01 4.54 1.97
CA ARG A 68 5.97 5.56 1.49
C ARG A 68 5.84 6.81 2.33
N GLU A 69 4.61 7.24 2.61
CA GLU A 69 4.34 8.39 3.48
C GLU A 69 4.89 8.17 4.89
N GLN A 70 4.63 7.01 5.50
CA GLN A 70 5.22 6.66 6.80
C GLN A 70 6.75 6.65 6.79
N LYS A 71 7.38 6.19 5.71
CA LYS A 71 8.85 6.22 5.59
C LYS A 71 9.38 7.65 5.45
N LEU A 72 8.69 8.50 4.70
CA LEU A 72 9.04 9.91 4.56
C LEU A 72 8.88 10.63 5.90
N GLY A 73 7.78 10.40 6.61
CA GLY A 73 7.53 10.95 7.95
C GLY A 73 8.66 10.62 8.92
N LYS A 74 9.04 9.34 9.00
CA LYS A 74 10.17 8.92 9.84
C LYS A 74 11.49 9.55 9.42
N LEU A 75 11.78 9.63 8.12
CA LEU A 75 12.99 10.29 7.64
C LEU A 75 13.02 11.78 8.00
N THR A 76 11.88 12.46 7.93
CA THR A 76 11.80 13.88 8.33
C THR A 76 11.92 14.08 9.83
N GLU A 77 11.38 13.18 10.64
CA GLU A 77 11.55 13.16 12.10
C GLU A 77 13.03 12.93 12.45
N ASP A 78 13.65 11.87 11.92
CA ASP A 78 15.08 11.57 12.16
C ASP A 78 15.99 12.77 11.78
N ILE A 79 15.63 13.51 10.72
CA ILE A 79 16.35 14.71 10.28
C ILE A 79 16.15 15.87 11.26
N ALA A 80 14.95 16.04 11.83
CA ALA A 80 14.65 17.08 12.79
C ALA A 80 15.40 16.82 14.10
N ASP A 81 15.31 15.59 14.62
CA ASP A 81 15.99 15.17 15.84
C ASP A 81 17.51 15.38 15.73
N LEU A 82 18.14 14.91 14.64
CA LEU A 82 19.58 15.11 14.43
C LEU A 82 19.98 16.59 14.30
N LYS A 83 19.10 17.46 13.80
CA LYS A 83 19.38 18.90 13.74
C LYS A 83 19.34 19.53 15.12
N GLU A 84 18.44 19.08 15.97
CA GLU A 84 18.35 19.49 17.36
C GLU A 84 19.58 19.02 18.14
N ASP A 85 19.95 17.75 18.04
CA ASP A 85 21.17 17.19 18.66
C ASP A 85 22.43 17.99 18.26
N ILE A 86 22.59 18.29 16.95
CA ILE A 86 23.72 19.09 16.47
C ILE A 86 23.71 20.50 17.06
N LYS A 87 22.54 21.11 17.16
CA LYS A 87 22.41 22.47 17.67
C LYS A 87 22.77 22.51 19.15
N ASP A 88 22.31 21.54 19.92
CA ASP A 88 22.54 21.49 21.37
C ASP A 88 24.01 21.18 21.67
N GLY A 89 24.65 20.26 20.92
CA GLY A 89 26.10 20.07 21.00
C GLY A 89 26.90 21.32 20.58
N GLU A 90 26.45 22.07 19.55
CA GLU A 90 27.09 23.34 19.17
C GLU A 90 26.93 24.44 20.23
N GLU A 91 25.92 24.36 21.07
CA GLU A 91 25.71 25.23 22.23
C GLU A 91 26.66 24.83 23.36
N GLU A 92 26.74 23.53 23.69
CA GLU A 92 27.64 22.99 24.71
C GLU A 92 29.13 23.27 24.39
N VAL A 93 29.56 23.08 23.15
CA VAL A 93 30.93 23.44 22.72
C VAL A 93 31.22 24.91 22.97
N ARG A 94 30.25 25.79 22.76
CA ARG A 94 30.43 27.23 22.91
C ARG A 94 30.56 27.60 24.39
N ASP A 95 29.73 27.01 25.23
CA ASP A 95 29.77 27.24 26.68
C ASP A 95 31.12 26.76 27.26
N LEU A 96 31.60 25.58 26.84
CA LEU A 96 32.91 25.06 27.22
C LEU A 96 34.06 25.94 26.70
N GLU A 97 33.96 26.45 25.47
CA GLU A 97 34.96 27.38 24.91
C GLU A 97 34.98 28.72 25.66
N GLU A 98 33.82 29.23 26.09
CA GLU A 98 33.70 30.44 26.91
C GLU A 98 34.31 30.23 28.29
N GLU A 99 33.97 29.13 28.97
CA GLU A 99 34.55 28.75 30.27
C GLU A 99 36.08 28.64 30.19
N LEU A 100 36.58 27.94 29.16
CA LEU A 100 38.01 27.80 28.92
C LEU A 100 38.70 29.15 28.69
N GLN A 101 38.07 30.04 27.91
CA GLN A 101 38.62 31.36 27.61
C GLN A 101 38.63 32.26 28.85
N GLU A 102 37.53 32.30 29.60
CA GLU A 102 37.41 33.08 30.83
C GLU A 102 38.40 32.60 31.88
N GLY A 103 38.44 31.29 32.15
CA GLY A 103 39.32 30.70 33.15
C GLY A 103 40.80 30.89 32.82
N LYS A 104 41.19 30.82 31.54
CA LYS A 104 42.54 31.18 31.08
C LYS A 104 42.84 32.66 31.28
N SER A 105 41.88 33.54 31.00
CA SER A 105 42.06 34.99 31.11
C SER A 105 42.19 35.45 32.57
N LYS A 106 41.44 34.81 33.47
CA LYS A 106 41.49 35.07 34.93
C LYS A 106 42.68 34.37 35.61
N GLY A 107 43.31 33.40 34.94
CA GLY A 107 44.37 32.57 35.51
C GLY A 107 43.88 31.58 36.57
N GLU A 108 42.59 31.25 36.53
CA GLU A 108 41.91 30.39 37.50
C GLU A 108 42.05 28.90 37.16
N LEU A 109 42.30 28.58 35.87
CA LEU A 109 42.46 27.19 35.41
C LEU A 109 43.91 26.72 35.53
N SER A 110 44.10 25.52 36.09
CA SER A 110 45.38 24.83 36.05
C SER A 110 45.66 24.23 34.67
N PRO A 111 46.91 23.86 34.37
CA PRO A 111 47.22 23.16 33.12
C PRO A 111 46.42 21.87 32.90
N ASN A 112 46.06 21.16 33.97
CA ASN A 112 45.24 19.95 33.88
C ASN A 112 43.80 20.30 33.53
N ASP A 113 43.19 21.28 34.20
CA ASP A 113 41.82 21.70 33.92
C ASP A 113 41.66 22.20 32.48
N ILE A 114 42.67 22.93 31.98
CA ILE A 114 42.74 23.34 30.57
C ILE A 114 42.76 22.12 29.65
N MET A 115 43.49 21.07 30.02
CA MET A 115 43.62 19.87 29.20
C MET A 115 42.30 19.08 29.17
N GLU A 116 41.64 18.92 30.32
CA GLU A 116 40.33 18.27 30.46
C GLU A 116 39.26 19.01 29.63
N LEU A 117 39.11 20.33 29.81
CA LEU A 117 38.16 21.12 29.01
C LEU A 117 38.43 21.03 27.49
N ASN A 118 39.70 20.99 27.08
CA ASN A 118 40.02 20.80 25.66
C ASN A 118 39.65 19.39 25.17
N GLU A 119 39.78 18.37 26.01
CA GLU A 119 39.38 16.99 25.68
C GLU A 119 37.87 16.91 25.52
N ASP A 120 37.11 17.48 26.45
CA ASP A 120 35.64 17.55 26.39
C ASP A 120 35.16 18.27 25.13
N ILE A 121 35.74 19.45 24.83
CA ILE A 121 35.44 20.20 23.59
C ILE A 121 35.73 19.34 22.34
N LEU A 122 36.81 18.56 22.34
CA LEU A 122 37.20 17.74 21.19
C LEU A 122 36.25 16.55 21.00
N ASP A 123 35.86 15.89 22.09
CA ASP A 123 34.92 14.78 22.03
C ASP A 123 33.52 15.24 21.61
N GLU A 124 33.05 16.38 22.12
CA GLU A 124 31.76 16.96 21.72
C GLU A 124 31.77 17.34 20.23
N LYS A 125 32.82 18.04 19.76
CA LYS A 125 32.99 18.35 18.32
C LYS A 125 33.00 17.10 17.44
N LYS A 126 33.58 16.01 17.93
CA LYS A 126 33.64 14.74 17.20
C LYS A 126 32.26 14.08 17.13
N ASP A 127 31.44 14.19 18.15
CA ASP A 127 30.07 13.67 18.15
C ASP A 127 29.17 14.51 17.23
N ILE A 128 29.23 15.83 17.30
CA ILE A 128 28.60 16.74 16.32
C ILE A 128 29.00 16.38 14.88
N LEU A 129 30.28 16.06 14.62
CA LEU A 129 30.73 15.66 13.29
C LEU A 129 30.14 14.31 12.85
N LYS A 130 29.96 13.35 13.76
CA LYS A 130 29.27 12.09 13.45
C LYS A 130 27.82 12.36 13.07
N ASP A 131 27.14 13.25 13.79
CA ASP A 131 25.73 13.55 13.56
C ASP A 131 25.53 14.34 12.28
N LYS A 132 26.39 15.32 11.97
CA LYS A 132 26.43 15.99 10.65
C LYS A 132 26.61 14.99 9.51
N ARG A 133 27.44 13.96 9.69
CA ARG A 133 27.60 12.88 8.68
C ARG A 133 26.35 12.02 8.56
N LYS A 134 25.68 11.68 9.67
CA LYS A 134 24.40 10.94 9.64
C LYS A 134 23.32 11.77 8.94
N LEU A 135 23.20 13.05 9.28
CA LEU A 135 22.27 14.00 8.68
C LEU A 135 22.46 14.11 7.16
N SER A 136 23.70 14.22 6.69
CA SER A 136 24.01 14.23 5.26
C SER A 136 23.54 12.94 4.56
N LYS A 137 23.73 11.77 5.18
CA LYS A 137 23.24 10.49 4.64
C LYS A 137 21.71 10.41 4.60
N LEU A 138 21.02 11.01 5.57
CA LEU A 138 19.56 11.06 5.58
C LEU A 138 19.02 11.99 4.50
N HIS A 139 19.64 13.16 4.31
CA HIS A 139 19.28 14.08 3.23
C HIS A 139 19.46 13.46 1.83
N GLN A 140 20.40 12.54 1.63
CA GLN A 140 20.56 11.80 0.37
C GLN A 140 19.46 10.74 0.13
N LYS A 141 18.72 10.34 1.17
CA LYS A 141 17.63 9.36 1.08
C LYS A 141 16.26 10.00 0.85
N LEU A 142 16.16 11.30 1.06
CA LEU A 142 14.96 12.11 0.79
C LEU A 142 14.81 12.31 -0.73
#